data_AF-A0A382Z567-F1
#
_entry.id   AF-A0A382Z567-F1
#
_cell.length_a   1.000
_cell.length_b   1.000
_cell.length_c   1.000
_cell.angle_alpha   90.00
_cell.angle_beta   90.00
_cell.angle_gamma   90.00
#
_symmetry.space_group_name_H-M   'P 1'
#
loop_
_entity.id
_entity.type
_entity.pdbx_description
1 polymer ?
#
loop_
_entity_poly.entity_id
_entity_poly.type
_entity_poly.pdbx_seq_one_letter_code
_entity_poly.pdbx_strand_id
1 'polypeptide(L)'
;IRGGYTERGGKINLNRFFSGKNTSIFGGFEYFTPIDNLSLKLEYDTSDYSNIIGLETVFNETGDIFELDSRFNYAMNYRVNLGERDKLDLSLGFVRGNTVYANLAVHSNLNFIGAPKIIMGSEQLRESSLESYTSLNQDWKKYLTDTIIWEMGNAGFVTHNIIYNDNEIAAEISQARFQKTTQALDLASRILANNAPKNINQITVINIDNGLETLRSSIDKDSLVKAVRAGALPEELLVFNDIKTLDDNVAFGENDYLY
;
A
#
# COMPACT_ATOMS: atom_id res chain seq x y z
N ILE A 1 4.66 21.06 40.66
CA ILE A 1 4.67 21.68 39.30
C ILE A 1 5.30 23.08 39.41
N ARG A 2 6.46 23.36 38.78
CA ARG A 2 7.01 24.73 38.77
C ARG A 2 6.31 25.54 37.69
N GLY A 3 5.38 26.42 38.09
CA GLY A 3 4.72 27.37 37.19
C GLY A 3 5.76 28.29 36.55
N GLY A 4 5.98 28.14 35.24
CA GLY A 4 6.77 29.08 34.46
C GLY A 4 5.85 30.18 33.97
N TYR A 5 5.51 31.13 34.82
CA TYR A 5 4.69 32.25 34.42
C TYR A 5 5.56 33.26 33.67
N THR A 6 5.35 33.37 32.36
CA THR A 6 5.70 34.59 31.62
C THR A 6 4.39 35.34 31.41
N GLU A 7 4.32 36.60 31.83
CA GLU A 7 3.12 37.47 31.78
C GLU A 7 2.46 37.63 30.38
N ARG A 8 3.04 37.03 29.33
CA ARG A 8 2.51 37.05 27.96
C ARG A 8 2.60 35.64 27.37
N GLY A 9 1.45 35.07 27.01
CA GLY A 9 1.38 33.85 26.20
C GLY A 9 1.97 34.06 24.80
N GLY A 10 2.35 32.98 24.12
CA GLY A 10 2.83 33.01 22.73
C GLY A 10 4.35 33.07 22.54
N LYS A 11 5.17 32.92 23.60
CA LYS A 11 6.62 32.76 23.48
C LYS A 11 7.03 31.32 23.78
N ILE A 12 7.93 30.77 22.96
CA ILE A 12 8.55 29.46 23.21
C ILE A 12 9.39 29.58 24.49
N ASN A 13 9.00 28.85 25.54
CA ASN A 13 9.69 28.88 26.82
C ASN A 13 10.82 27.85 26.86
N LEU A 14 11.98 28.22 26.33
CA LEU A 14 13.18 27.38 26.32
C LEU A 14 13.77 27.15 27.73
N ASN A 15 13.48 28.02 28.70
CA ASN A 15 13.97 27.93 30.08
C ASN A 15 13.38 26.74 30.88
N ARG A 16 12.42 26.01 30.29
CA ARG A 16 11.86 24.78 30.87
C ARG A 16 12.55 23.51 30.42
N PHE A 17 13.30 23.54 29.32
CA PHE A 17 14.02 22.37 28.84
C PHE A 17 15.33 22.24 29.61
N PHE A 18 15.60 21.04 30.14
CA PHE A 18 16.83 20.70 30.85
C PHE A 18 17.19 21.62 32.04
N SER A 19 16.21 22.30 32.64
CA SER A 19 16.44 23.27 33.74
C SER A 19 16.46 22.65 35.14
N GLY A 20 16.50 21.32 35.23
CA GLY A 20 16.74 20.63 36.48
C GLY A 20 18.11 20.99 37.05
N LYS A 21 18.18 21.25 38.37
CA LYS A 21 19.46 21.54 39.06
C LYS A 21 20.42 20.34 38.98
N ASN A 22 19.87 19.14 38.79
CA ASN A 22 20.57 17.87 38.79
C ASN A 22 20.17 17.07 37.53
N THR A 23 21.14 16.36 36.95
CA THR A 23 20.89 15.34 35.93
C THR A 23 20.59 14.01 36.61
N SER A 24 19.57 13.30 36.12
CA SER A 24 19.28 11.93 36.51
C SER A 24 19.77 10.96 35.45
N ILE A 25 20.29 9.81 35.87
CA ILE A 25 20.61 8.69 35.00
C ILE A 25 19.56 7.61 35.26
N PHE A 26 18.97 7.08 34.20
CA PHE A 26 18.08 5.93 34.28
C PHE A 26 18.58 4.85 33.33
N GLY A 27 18.27 3.60 33.64
CA GLY A 27 18.67 2.46 32.84
C GLY A 27 17.77 1.28 33.09
N GLY A 28 17.67 0.40 32.10
CA GLY A 28 16.79 -0.74 32.18
C GLY A 28 17.19 -1.88 31.25
N PHE A 29 16.54 -3.02 31.47
CA PHE A 29 16.66 -4.22 30.67
C PHE A 29 15.27 -4.62 30.17
N GLU A 30 15.20 -4.99 28.89
CA GLU A 30 14.03 -5.64 28.31
C GLU A 30 14.38 -7.08 27.94
N TYR A 31 13.57 -8.02 28.42
CA TYR A 31 13.67 -9.43 28.13
C TYR A 31 12.51 -9.87 27.24
N PHE A 32 12.83 -10.37 26.06
CA PHE A 32 11.87 -11.06 25.20
C PHE A 32 11.79 -12.52 25.64
N THR A 33 10.63 -12.93 26.12
CA THR A 33 10.44 -14.28 26.63
C THR A 33 10.32 -15.30 25.49
N PRO A 34 10.43 -16.61 25.77
CA PRO A 34 10.08 -17.64 24.79
C PRO A 34 8.59 -17.69 24.40
N ILE A 35 7.72 -16.99 25.14
CA ILE A 35 6.31 -16.83 24.76
C ILE A 35 6.24 -15.72 23.71
N ASP A 36 5.67 -16.05 22.55
CA ASP A 36 5.54 -15.11 21.44
C ASP A 36 4.88 -13.81 21.88
N ASN A 37 5.50 -12.69 21.50
CA ASN A 37 4.99 -11.33 21.74
C ASN A 37 4.87 -10.91 23.21
N LEU A 38 5.51 -11.64 24.14
CA LEU A 38 5.60 -11.26 25.55
C LEU A 38 7.00 -10.70 25.88
N SER A 39 7.05 -9.48 26.41
CA SER A 39 8.28 -8.88 26.94
C SER A 39 8.13 -8.45 28.40
N LEU A 40 9.24 -8.56 29.14
CA LEU A 40 9.37 -8.08 30.52
C LEU A 40 10.38 -6.94 30.54
N LYS A 41 10.07 -5.87 31.27
CA LYS A 41 10.94 -4.70 31.43
C LYS A 41 11.25 -4.47 32.89
N LEU A 42 12.52 -4.18 33.15
CA LEU A 42 13.03 -3.70 34.43
C LEU A 42 13.71 -2.36 34.18
N GLU A 43 13.39 -1.35 34.96
CA GLU A 43 14.05 -0.05 34.93
C GLU A 43 14.46 0.36 36.34
N TYR A 44 15.62 1.01 36.44
CA TYR A 44 16.12 1.66 37.65
C TYR A 44 16.22 3.17 37.41
N ASP A 45 15.53 3.96 38.24
CA ASP A 45 15.43 5.42 38.12
C ASP A 45 16.09 6.14 39.31
N THR A 46 17.13 6.94 39.02
CA THR A 46 17.85 7.73 40.03
C THR A 46 17.31 9.15 40.22
N SER A 47 16.16 9.47 39.63
CA SER A 47 15.60 10.82 39.66
C SER A 47 15.36 11.32 41.09
N ASP A 48 15.63 12.62 41.29
CA ASP A 48 15.40 13.29 42.56
C ASP A 48 13.96 13.78 42.66
N TYR A 49 13.18 13.11 43.50
CA TYR A 49 11.77 13.39 43.77
C TYR A 49 11.56 14.20 45.06
N SER A 50 12.62 14.67 45.72
CA SER A 50 12.55 15.36 47.03
C SER A 50 11.60 16.57 47.05
N ASN A 51 11.40 17.23 45.91
CA ASN A 51 10.51 18.38 45.77
C ASN A 51 9.02 18.02 45.62
N ILE A 52 8.68 16.74 45.46
CA ILE A 52 7.29 16.29 45.24
C ILE A 52 6.83 15.19 46.18
N ILE A 53 7.76 14.46 46.82
CA ILE A 53 7.41 13.49 47.88
C ILE A 53 6.67 14.21 49.00
N GLY A 54 5.54 13.63 49.44
CA GLY A 54 4.72 14.21 50.49
C GLY A 54 3.74 15.29 50.01
N LEU A 55 3.69 15.60 48.71
CA LEU A 55 2.71 16.51 48.11
C LEU A 55 1.57 15.73 47.46
N GLU A 56 0.42 16.38 47.32
CA GLU A 56 -0.72 15.86 46.58
C GLU A 56 -0.35 15.61 45.10
N THR A 57 -0.81 14.47 44.57
CA THR A 57 -0.57 14.06 43.17
C THR A 57 -1.32 14.92 42.16
N VAL A 58 -2.42 15.55 42.59
CA VAL A 58 -3.24 16.49 41.80
C VAL A 58 -3.10 17.90 42.36
N PHE A 59 -3.06 18.89 41.49
CA PHE A 59 -2.90 20.29 41.90
C PHE A 59 -4.22 20.87 42.42
N ASN A 60 -4.19 21.52 43.59
CA ASN A 60 -5.34 22.16 44.25
C ASN A 60 -6.49 21.20 44.64
N GLU A 61 -6.21 19.91 44.83
CA GLU A 61 -7.21 18.94 45.26
C GLU A 61 -6.63 18.01 46.33
N THR A 62 -7.34 17.88 47.45
CA THR A 62 -6.97 16.91 48.48
C THR A 62 -7.17 15.50 47.96
N GLY A 63 -6.06 14.78 47.83
CA GLY A 63 -6.00 13.46 47.22
C GLY A 63 -4.75 12.70 47.65
N ASP A 64 -4.40 11.68 46.87
CA ASP A 64 -3.28 10.80 47.19
C ASP A 64 -1.97 11.56 47.25
N ILE A 65 -1.16 11.22 48.24
CA ILE A 65 0.17 11.79 48.46
C ILE A 65 1.15 11.04 47.55
N PHE A 66 2.02 11.79 46.88
CA PHE A 66 3.09 11.20 46.09
C PHE A 66 4.14 10.57 47.01
N GLU A 67 4.28 9.25 46.89
CA GLU A 67 5.25 8.44 47.63
C GLU A 67 6.15 7.66 46.66
N LEU A 68 7.37 7.35 47.12
CA LEU A 68 8.38 6.61 46.36
C LEU A 68 9.02 5.55 47.28
N ASP A 69 8.52 4.32 47.17
CA ASP A 69 8.96 3.20 48.01
C ASP A 69 10.13 2.44 47.40
N SER A 70 10.22 2.45 46.06
CA SER A 70 11.29 1.79 45.32
C SER A 70 11.69 2.58 44.09
N ARG A 71 12.98 2.48 43.73
CA ARG A 71 13.55 3.05 42.49
C ARG A 71 13.51 2.07 41.31
N PHE A 72 12.97 0.88 41.52
CA PHE A 72 12.80 -0.13 40.48
C PHE A 72 11.37 -0.11 39.95
N ASN A 73 11.26 -0.08 38.62
CA ASN A 73 10.00 -0.18 37.88
C ASN A 73 9.99 -1.48 37.08
N TYR A 74 8.84 -2.15 37.05
CA TYR A 74 8.65 -3.41 36.34
C TYR A 74 7.48 -3.25 35.38
N ALA A 75 7.58 -3.83 34.19
CA ALA A 75 6.45 -3.93 33.28
C ALA A 75 6.44 -5.26 32.52
N MET A 76 5.25 -5.71 32.19
CA MET A 76 4.99 -6.84 31.31
C MET A 76 4.16 -6.32 30.14
N ASN A 77 4.62 -6.57 28.92
CA ASN A 77 3.93 -6.17 27.69
C ASN A 77 3.60 -7.41 26.89
N TYR A 78 2.34 -7.54 26.47
CA TYR A 78 1.87 -8.63 25.64
C TYR A 78 1.13 -8.08 24.43
N ARG A 79 1.55 -8.48 23.24
CA ARG A 79 0.91 -8.09 21.99
C ARG A 79 0.10 -9.26 21.42
N VAL A 80 -1.18 -9.01 21.17
CA VAL A 80 -2.11 -9.93 20.53
C VAL A 80 -2.31 -9.51 19.08
N ASN A 81 -2.04 -10.41 18.14
CA ASN A 81 -2.42 -10.20 16.74
C ASN A 81 -3.91 -10.56 16.59
N LEU A 82 -4.75 -9.56 16.33
CA LEU A 82 -6.20 -9.74 16.16
C LEU A 82 -6.57 -10.14 14.72
N GLY A 83 -5.62 -10.02 13.78
CA GLY A 83 -5.72 -10.42 12.38
C GLY A 83 -4.46 -10.00 11.62
N GLU A 84 -4.54 -9.98 10.28
CA GLU A 84 -3.42 -9.53 9.43
C GLU A 84 -3.14 -8.02 9.56
N ARG A 85 -4.16 -7.24 9.89
CA ARG A 85 -4.10 -5.77 9.95
C ARG A 85 -3.94 -5.20 11.36
N ASP A 86 -4.55 -5.87 12.33
CA ASP A 86 -4.90 -5.27 13.62
C ASP A 86 -4.14 -5.96 14.77
N LYS A 87 -3.61 -5.14 15.69
CA LYS A 87 -2.83 -5.58 16.85
C LYS A 87 -3.32 -4.88 18.11
N LEU A 88 -3.33 -5.62 19.22
CA LEU A 88 -3.68 -5.13 20.55
C LEU A 88 -2.48 -5.29 21.46
N ASP A 89 -1.99 -4.17 22.00
CA ASP A 89 -0.91 -4.14 22.97
C ASP A 89 -1.49 -3.95 24.36
N LEU A 90 -1.18 -4.90 25.24
CA LEU A 90 -1.55 -4.88 26.64
C LEU A 90 -0.28 -4.68 27.46
N SER A 91 -0.28 -3.72 28.39
CA SER A 91 0.83 -3.53 29.32
C SER A 91 0.32 -3.51 30.74
N LEU A 92 1.02 -4.19 31.64
CA LEU A 92 0.81 -4.13 33.08
C LEU A 92 2.15 -3.77 33.73
N GLY A 93 2.18 -2.75 34.57
CA GLY A 93 3.42 -2.36 35.23
C GLY A 93 3.22 -1.96 36.68
N PHE A 94 4.32 -2.03 37.41
CA PHE A 94 4.45 -1.65 38.80
C PHE A 94 5.61 -0.67 38.92
N VAL A 95 5.30 0.57 39.26
CA VAL A 95 6.25 1.68 39.30
C VAL A 95 6.34 2.24 40.71
N ARG A 96 7.53 2.76 41.04
CA ARG A 96 7.80 3.45 42.31
C ARG A 96 7.59 2.61 43.57
N GLY A 97 7.41 1.30 43.44
CA GLY A 97 7.17 0.38 44.55
C GLY A 97 5.77 0.41 45.16
N ASN A 98 4.86 1.23 44.65
CA ASN A 98 3.51 1.41 45.19
C ASN A 98 2.41 1.59 44.14
N THR A 99 2.76 1.83 42.88
CA THR A 99 1.79 2.21 41.84
C THR A 99 1.67 1.12 40.78
N VAL A 100 0.49 0.54 40.60
CA VAL A 100 0.19 -0.36 39.48
C VAL A 100 -0.48 0.42 38.36
N TYR A 101 -0.11 0.16 37.11
CA TYR A 101 -0.81 0.68 35.94
C TYR A 101 -1.12 -0.42 34.93
N ALA A 102 -2.20 -0.24 34.19
CA ALA A 102 -2.53 -1.04 33.01
C ALA A 102 -2.71 -0.11 31.80
N ASN A 103 -2.21 -0.53 30.64
CA ASN A 103 -2.35 0.20 29.38
C ASN A 103 -2.93 -0.74 28.31
N LEU A 104 -3.78 -0.18 27.46
CA LEU A 104 -4.32 -0.83 26.29
C LEU A 104 -4.12 0.09 25.09
N ALA A 105 -3.46 -0.40 24.05
CA ALA A 105 -3.25 0.31 22.80
C ALA A 105 -3.70 -0.56 21.60
N VAL A 106 -4.47 0.04 20.70
CA VAL A 106 -4.94 -0.61 19.47
C VAL A 106 -4.20 -0.03 18.29
N HIS A 107 -3.56 -0.89 17.50
CA HIS A 107 -2.88 -0.53 16.26
C HIS A 107 -3.61 -1.16 15.08
N SER A 108 -3.91 -0.35 14.06
CA SER A 108 -4.55 -0.81 12.83
C SER A 108 -3.81 -0.24 11.61
N ASN A 109 -3.47 -1.10 10.65
CA ASN A 109 -2.95 -0.65 9.36
C ASN A 109 -4.10 -0.28 8.41
N LEU A 110 -4.46 1.00 8.36
CA LEU A 110 -5.56 1.48 7.51
C LEU A 110 -5.29 1.35 5.99
N ASN A 111 -4.06 1.04 5.58
CA ASN A 111 -3.69 0.78 4.19
C ASN A 111 -3.66 -0.73 3.85
N PHE A 112 -4.29 -1.57 4.66
CA PHE A 112 -4.38 -3.00 4.39
C PHE A 112 -5.43 -3.28 3.31
N ILE A 113 -4.97 -3.75 2.15
CA ILE A 113 -5.79 -4.04 0.97
C ILE A 113 -6.72 -5.25 1.20
N GLY A 114 -6.29 -6.21 2.03
CA GLY A 114 -7.02 -7.45 2.28
C GLY A 114 -7.10 -8.38 1.07
N ALA A 115 -8.04 -9.33 1.12
CA ALA A 115 -8.30 -10.23 0.00
C ALA A 115 -8.87 -9.44 -1.20
N PRO A 116 -8.40 -9.70 -2.43
CA PRO A 116 -8.87 -8.99 -3.60
C PRO A 116 -10.36 -9.25 -3.82
N LYS A 117 -11.16 -8.18 -3.85
CA LYS A 117 -12.62 -8.27 -4.07
C LYS A 117 -12.98 -8.70 -5.50
N ILE A 118 -12.11 -8.40 -6.45
CA ILE A 118 -12.26 -8.78 -7.86
C ILE A 118 -11.12 -9.75 -8.17
N ILE A 119 -11.49 -10.95 -8.61
CA ILE A 119 -10.57 -11.95 -9.14
C ILE A 119 -11.10 -12.32 -10.52
N MET A 120 -10.23 -12.27 -11.53
CA MET A 120 -10.60 -12.64 -12.88
C MET A 120 -10.81 -14.14 -12.97
N GLY A 121 -11.98 -14.54 -13.47
CA GLY A 121 -12.33 -15.95 -13.64
C GLY A 121 -11.59 -16.59 -14.81
N SER A 122 -11.81 -17.89 -14.98
CA SER A 122 -11.38 -18.59 -16.19
C SER A 122 -12.14 -18.04 -17.39
N GLU A 123 -11.43 -17.81 -18.50
CA GLU A 123 -12.00 -17.34 -19.75
C GLU A 123 -11.43 -18.12 -20.93
N GLN A 124 -12.26 -18.37 -21.93
CA GLN A 124 -11.80 -18.87 -23.23
C GLN A 124 -11.78 -17.71 -24.22
N LEU A 125 -10.57 -17.29 -24.58
CA LEU A 125 -10.38 -16.23 -25.56
C LEU A 125 -10.70 -16.71 -26.98
N ARG A 126 -11.20 -15.79 -27.80
CA ARG A 126 -11.51 -16.01 -29.22
C ARG A 126 -10.25 -15.88 -30.05
N GLU A 127 -10.15 -16.70 -31.09
CA GLU A 127 -9.14 -16.52 -32.14
C GLU A 127 -9.77 -15.74 -33.29
N SER A 128 -9.21 -14.56 -33.59
CA SER A 128 -9.67 -13.75 -34.71
C SER A 128 -9.31 -14.40 -36.05
N SER A 129 -10.22 -14.33 -37.01
CA SER A 129 -9.95 -14.73 -38.39
C SER A 129 -9.39 -13.58 -39.25
N LEU A 130 -9.21 -12.40 -38.67
CA LEU A 130 -8.74 -11.20 -39.37
C LEU A 130 -7.27 -11.31 -39.79
N GLU A 131 -6.98 -10.83 -41.00
CA GLU A 131 -5.62 -10.62 -41.48
C GLU A 131 -4.96 -9.41 -40.79
N SER A 132 -3.66 -9.20 -41.01
CA SER A 132 -2.90 -8.13 -40.35
C SER A 132 -3.56 -6.76 -40.48
N TYR A 133 -3.54 -5.97 -39.41
CA TYR A 133 -4.19 -4.66 -39.34
C TYR A 133 -3.83 -3.78 -40.53
N THR A 134 -2.56 -3.74 -40.92
CA THR A 134 -2.08 -2.93 -42.06
C THR A 134 -2.72 -3.33 -43.39
N SER A 135 -3.04 -4.61 -43.57
CA SER A 135 -3.68 -5.17 -44.77
C SER A 135 -5.20 -4.99 -44.83
N LEU A 136 -5.84 -4.62 -43.71
CA LEU A 136 -7.27 -4.40 -43.66
C LEU A 136 -7.67 -3.12 -44.41
N ASN A 137 -8.89 -3.13 -44.97
CA ASN A 137 -9.49 -1.91 -45.52
C ASN A 137 -9.86 -0.92 -44.40
N GLN A 138 -10.20 0.32 -44.78
CA GLN A 138 -10.46 1.39 -43.80
C GLN A 138 -11.66 1.09 -42.90
N ASP A 139 -12.73 0.49 -43.43
CA ASP A 139 -13.93 0.16 -42.65
C ASP A 139 -13.63 -0.90 -41.57
N TRP A 140 -12.86 -1.93 -41.92
CA TRP A 140 -12.43 -2.97 -40.97
C TRP A 140 -11.44 -2.45 -39.94
N LYS A 141 -10.51 -1.57 -40.32
CA LYS A 141 -9.62 -0.88 -39.39
C LYS A 141 -10.42 -0.09 -38.36
N LYS A 142 -11.40 0.68 -38.82
CA LYS A 142 -12.29 1.46 -37.94
C LYS A 142 -13.11 0.54 -37.03
N TYR A 143 -13.76 -0.48 -37.59
CA TYR A 143 -14.56 -1.42 -36.81
C TYR A 143 -13.75 -2.09 -35.69
N LEU A 144 -12.54 -2.57 -35.99
CA LEU A 144 -11.69 -3.24 -35.01
C LEU A 144 -11.26 -2.28 -33.89
N THR A 145 -10.80 -1.08 -34.25
CA THR A 145 -10.40 -0.04 -33.30
C THR A 145 -11.58 0.38 -32.41
N ASP A 146 -12.74 0.68 -33.00
CA ASP A 146 -13.95 1.06 -32.26
C ASP A 146 -14.42 -0.06 -31.32
N THR A 147 -14.33 -1.32 -31.75
CA THR A 147 -14.71 -2.49 -30.94
C THR A 147 -13.82 -2.63 -29.72
N ILE A 148 -12.49 -2.57 -29.89
CA ILE A 148 -11.54 -2.67 -28.77
C ILE A 148 -11.75 -1.50 -27.80
N ILE A 149 -11.87 -0.26 -28.31
CA ILE A 149 -12.12 0.92 -27.46
C ILE A 149 -13.42 0.77 -26.67
N TRP A 150 -14.50 0.27 -27.31
CA TRP A 150 -15.78 0.04 -26.67
C TRP A 150 -15.69 -1.04 -25.56
N GLU A 151 -15.02 -2.17 -25.83
CA GLU A 151 -14.80 -3.22 -24.83
C GLU A 151 -13.95 -2.74 -23.65
N MET A 152 -12.88 -1.99 -23.94
CA MET A 152 -12.03 -1.35 -22.93
C MET A 152 -12.82 -0.35 -22.08
N GLY A 153 -13.66 0.48 -22.71
CA GLY A 153 -14.54 1.42 -22.02
C GLY A 153 -15.51 0.73 -21.07
N ASN A 154 -16.15 -0.37 -21.50
CA ASN A 154 -17.01 -1.19 -20.64
C ASN A 154 -16.25 -1.85 -19.48
N ALA A 155 -14.97 -2.11 -19.66
CA ALA A 155 -14.08 -2.61 -18.61
C ALA A 155 -13.59 -1.50 -17.64
N GLY A 156 -13.92 -0.23 -17.90
CA GLY A 156 -13.52 0.91 -17.06
C GLY A 156 -12.13 1.46 -17.39
N PHE A 157 -11.66 1.23 -18.61
CA PHE A 157 -10.42 1.80 -19.13
C PHE A 157 -10.71 2.98 -20.05
N VAL A 158 -9.82 3.96 -20.00
CA VAL A 158 -9.72 5.00 -21.01
C VAL A 158 -8.61 4.59 -21.96
N THR A 159 -8.93 4.22 -23.20
CA THR A 159 -7.93 3.82 -24.21
C THR A 159 -7.47 5.05 -24.98
N HIS A 160 -6.20 5.43 -24.89
CA HIS A 160 -5.64 6.56 -25.63
C HIS A 160 -5.32 6.18 -27.06
N ASN A 161 -4.60 5.07 -27.24
CA ASN A 161 -4.15 4.58 -28.53
C ASN A 161 -4.12 3.05 -28.55
N ILE A 162 -4.37 2.48 -29.72
CA ILE A 162 -4.06 1.08 -30.05
C ILE A 162 -2.95 1.10 -31.09
N ILE A 163 -1.86 0.40 -30.82
CA ILE A 163 -0.66 0.38 -31.64
C ILE A 163 -0.49 -1.02 -32.20
N TYR A 164 -0.39 -1.15 -33.51
CA TYR A 164 -0.09 -2.39 -34.20
C TYR A 164 1.33 -2.31 -34.74
N ASN A 165 2.23 -3.15 -34.22
CA ASN A 165 3.63 -3.18 -34.59
C ASN A 165 4.02 -4.60 -35.03
N ASP A 166 3.95 -4.85 -36.33
CA ASP A 166 4.16 -6.18 -36.95
C ASP A 166 3.37 -7.31 -36.26
N ASN A 167 4.00 -8.05 -35.35
CA ASN A 167 3.41 -9.17 -34.60
C ASN A 167 2.93 -8.81 -33.19
N GLU A 168 2.90 -7.52 -32.85
CA GLU A 168 2.49 -6.99 -31.56
C GLU A 168 1.26 -6.08 -31.70
N ILE A 169 0.32 -6.25 -30.76
CA ILE A 169 -0.71 -5.25 -30.48
C ILE A 169 -0.46 -4.68 -29.09
N ALA A 170 -0.40 -3.35 -29.01
CA ALA A 170 -0.31 -2.63 -27.75
C ALA A 170 -1.51 -1.71 -27.56
N ALA A 171 -1.93 -1.48 -26.32
CA ALA A 171 -2.85 -0.39 -26.00
C ALA A 171 -2.32 0.49 -24.88
N GLU A 172 -2.40 1.79 -25.10
CA GLU A 172 -2.18 2.82 -24.10
C GLU A 172 -3.50 3.05 -23.37
N ILE A 173 -3.51 2.80 -22.06
CA ILE A 173 -4.72 2.88 -21.23
C ILE A 173 -4.48 3.71 -19.97
N SER A 174 -5.50 4.43 -19.52
CA SER A 174 -5.61 4.95 -18.15
C SER A 174 -6.75 4.25 -17.42
N GLN A 175 -6.60 4.06 -16.11
CA GLN A 175 -7.59 3.34 -15.31
C GLN A 175 -7.59 3.82 -13.86
N ALA A 176 -8.78 3.93 -13.27
CA ALA A 176 -8.96 4.22 -11.84
C ALA A 176 -9.73 3.11 -11.10
N ARG A 177 -10.05 2.01 -11.81
CA ARG A 177 -10.94 0.95 -11.32
C ARG A 177 -10.19 -0.07 -10.45
N PHE A 178 -8.99 -0.45 -10.83
CA PHE A 178 -8.20 -1.50 -10.22
C PHE A 178 -7.12 -0.91 -9.32
N GLN A 179 -7.14 -1.30 -8.04
CA GLN A 179 -6.09 -0.92 -7.09
C GLN A 179 -4.76 -1.65 -7.38
N LYS A 180 -4.85 -2.91 -7.83
CA LYS A 180 -3.69 -3.68 -8.30
C LYS A 180 -3.62 -3.55 -9.81
N THR A 181 -2.61 -2.84 -10.31
CA THR A 181 -2.43 -2.60 -11.75
C THR A 181 -2.34 -3.90 -12.54
N THR A 182 -1.79 -4.98 -11.98
CA THR A 182 -1.74 -6.30 -12.62
C THR A 182 -3.11 -6.87 -12.99
N GLN A 183 -4.17 -6.53 -12.25
CA GLN A 183 -5.54 -6.91 -12.63
C GLN A 183 -6.06 -6.12 -13.83
N ALA A 184 -5.69 -4.84 -13.93
CA ALA A 184 -5.97 -4.03 -15.12
C ALA A 184 -5.23 -4.60 -16.34
N LEU A 185 -3.96 -4.95 -16.17
CA LEU A 185 -3.13 -5.56 -17.21
C LEU A 185 -3.70 -6.89 -17.69
N ASP A 186 -4.15 -7.76 -16.78
CA ASP A 186 -4.81 -9.03 -17.13
C ASP A 186 -6.06 -8.77 -17.99
N LEU A 187 -6.97 -7.89 -17.56
CA LEU A 187 -8.23 -7.65 -18.27
C LEU A 187 -8.02 -6.96 -19.63
N ALA A 188 -7.16 -5.96 -19.67
CA ALA A 188 -6.81 -5.29 -20.91
C ALA A 188 -6.13 -6.27 -21.89
N SER A 189 -5.24 -7.13 -21.41
CA SER A 189 -4.58 -8.15 -22.25
C SER A 189 -5.58 -9.13 -22.85
N ARG A 190 -6.59 -9.54 -22.09
CA ARG A 190 -7.68 -10.42 -22.61
C ARG A 190 -8.50 -9.74 -23.68
N ILE A 191 -8.86 -8.47 -23.50
CA ILE A 191 -9.61 -7.69 -24.50
C ILE A 191 -8.78 -7.56 -25.78
N LEU A 192 -7.50 -7.22 -25.67
CA LEU A 192 -6.62 -7.15 -26.84
C LEU A 192 -6.50 -8.50 -27.54
N ALA A 193 -6.26 -9.58 -26.79
CA ALA A 193 -6.11 -10.91 -27.36
C ALA A 193 -7.39 -11.43 -28.04
N ASN A 194 -8.57 -11.12 -27.50
CA ASN A 194 -9.87 -11.48 -28.10
C ASN A 194 -10.09 -10.81 -29.46
N ASN A 195 -9.47 -9.65 -29.70
CA ASN A 195 -9.61 -8.86 -30.91
C ASN A 195 -8.36 -8.91 -31.81
N ALA A 196 -7.27 -9.48 -31.33
CA ALA A 196 -5.98 -9.50 -32.00
C ALA A 196 -6.05 -10.25 -33.36
N PRO A 197 -5.64 -9.62 -34.48
CA PRO A 197 -5.49 -10.29 -35.77
C PRO A 197 -4.56 -11.51 -35.73
N LYS A 198 -4.62 -12.38 -36.74
CA LYS A 198 -3.90 -13.66 -36.77
C LYS A 198 -2.37 -13.55 -36.67
N ASN A 199 -1.79 -12.46 -37.15
CA ASN A 199 -0.34 -12.24 -37.15
C ASN A 199 0.20 -11.82 -35.76
N ILE A 200 -0.69 -11.50 -34.81
CA ILE A 200 -0.29 -11.02 -33.50
C ILE A 200 0.06 -12.18 -32.57
N ASN A 201 1.30 -12.17 -32.10
CA ASN A 201 1.84 -13.11 -31.12
C ASN A 201 2.17 -12.44 -29.78
N GLN A 202 2.28 -11.11 -29.74
CA GLN A 202 2.60 -10.35 -28.53
C GLN A 202 1.46 -9.38 -28.18
N ILE A 203 1.03 -9.40 -26.92
CA ILE A 203 0.07 -8.45 -26.37
C ILE A 203 0.81 -7.54 -25.39
N THR A 204 0.64 -6.23 -25.55
CA THR A 204 1.24 -5.24 -24.66
C THR A 204 0.18 -4.28 -24.12
N VAL A 205 0.27 -3.96 -22.84
CA VAL A 205 -0.58 -2.96 -22.19
C VAL A 205 0.34 -1.92 -21.56
N ILE A 206 0.08 -0.66 -21.91
CA ILE A 206 0.87 0.51 -21.51
C ILE A 206 -0.03 1.37 -20.62
N ASN A 207 0.28 1.42 -19.33
CA ASN A 207 -0.47 2.23 -18.38
C ASN A 207 0.04 3.69 -18.43
N ILE A 208 -0.88 4.60 -18.72
CA ILE A 208 -0.65 6.04 -18.78
C ILE A 208 -1.34 6.68 -17.57
N ASP A 209 -0.60 7.44 -16.77
CA ASP A 209 -1.15 8.29 -15.71
C ASP A 209 -0.72 9.73 -15.95
N ASN A 210 -1.69 10.65 -16.03
CA ASN A 210 -1.46 12.07 -16.31
C ASN A 210 -0.59 12.33 -17.57
N GLY A 211 -0.76 11.50 -18.60
CA GLY A 211 -0.01 11.62 -19.86
C GLY A 211 1.41 11.06 -19.82
N LEU A 212 1.80 10.35 -18.75
CA LEU A 212 3.09 9.69 -18.64
C LEU A 212 2.92 8.17 -18.57
N GLU A 213 3.75 7.43 -19.30
CA GLU A 213 3.86 5.98 -19.14
C GLU A 213 4.41 5.67 -17.75
N THR A 214 3.60 4.99 -16.92
CA THR A 214 4.00 4.58 -15.57
C THR A 214 4.38 3.11 -15.50
N LEU A 215 3.80 2.28 -16.37
CA LEU A 215 4.08 0.85 -16.44
C LEU A 215 3.78 0.31 -17.83
N ARG A 216 4.65 -0.56 -18.33
CA ARG A 216 4.38 -1.36 -19.53
C ARG A 216 4.52 -2.83 -19.19
N SER A 217 3.61 -3.63 -19.74
CA SER A 217 3.60 -5.06 -19.55
C SER A 217 3.29 -5.76 -20.87
N SER A 218 4.08 -6.77 -21.19
CA SER A 218 3.95 -7.56 -22.41
C SER A 218 3.84 -9.04 -22.08
N ILE A 219 3.09 -9.77 -22.90
CA ILE A 219 2.91 -11.22 -22.77
C ILE A 219 2.76 -11.87 -24.16
N ASP A 220 3.27 -13.08 -24.30
CA ASP A 220 3.01 -13.93 -25.46
C ASP A 220 1.53 -14.36 -25.49
N LYS A 221 0.89 -14.23 -26.66
CA LYS A 221 -0.55 -14.45 -26.82
C LYS A 221 -0.94 -15.88 -26.48
N ASP A 222 -0.17 -16.88 -26.92
CA ASP A 222 -0.47 -18.29 -26.64
C ASP A 222 -0.37 -18.61 -25.15
N SER A 223 0.65 -18.04 -24.49
CA SER A 223 0.84 -18.13 -23.05
C SER A 223 -0.32 -17.49 -22.27
N LEU A 224 -0.78 -16.31 -22.72
CA LEU A 224 -1.97 -15.65 -22.18
C LEU A 224 -3.21 -16.54 -22.35
N VAL A 225 -3.50 -17.01 -23.56
CA VAL A 225 -4.68 -17.87 -23.87
C VAL A 225 -4.68 -19.12 -23.00
N LYS A 226 -3.50 -19.73 -22.75
CA LYS A 226 -3.38 -20.89 -21.89
C LYS A 226 -3.61 -20.56 -20.42
N ALA A 227 -3.03 -19.47 -19.93
CA ALA A 227 -3.11 -19.07 -18.52
C ALA A 227 -4.54 -18.69 -18.12
N VAL A 228 -5.23 -17.90 -18.93
CA VAL A 228 -6.56 -17.37 -18.59
C VAL A 228 -7.64 -18.45 -18.58
N ARG A 229 -7.42 -19.61 -19.21
CA ARG A 229 -8.31 -20.77 -19.07
C ARG A 229 -8.32 -21.35 -17.66
N ALA A 230 -7.25 -21.14 -16.89
CA ALA A 230 -7.14 -21.62 -15.51
C ALA A 230 -7.66 -20.60 -14.47
N GLY A 231 -7.80 -19.33 -14.83
CA GLY A 231 -8.23 -18.28 -13.92
C GLY A 231 -7.58 -16.93 -14.22
N ALA A 232 -7.26 -16.17 -13.16
CA ALA A 232 -6.52 -14.92 -13.26
C ALA A 232 -5.12 -15.16 -13.84
N LEU A 233 -4.62 -14.19 -14.61
CA LEU A 233 -3.28 -14.25 -15.18
C LEU A 233 -2.22 -14.17 -14.07
N PRO A 234 -1.31 -15.16 -13.97
CA PRO A 234 -0.19 -15.08 -13.04
C PRO A 234 0.78 -13.98 -13.44
N GLU A 235 1.22 -13.18 -12.47
CA GLU A 235 2.10 -12.02 -12.68
C GLU A 235 3.47 -12.42 -13.23
N GLU A 236 3.95 -13.63 -12.91
CA GLU A 236 5.21 -14.18 -13.40
C GLU A 236 5.26 -14.42 -14.91
N LEU A 237 4.11 -14.42 -15.60
CA LEU A 237 4.04 -14.54 -17.07
C LEU A 237 4.15 -13.19 -17.77
N LEU A 238 4.05 -12.08 -17.02
CA LEU A 238 4.16 -10.74 -17.55
C LEU A 238 5.63 -10.31 -17.61
N VAL A 239 6.04 -9.77 -18.75
CA VAL A 239 7.33 -9.10 -18.91
C VAL A 239 7.12 -7.61 -18.76
N PHE A 240 7.74 -7.01 -17.74
CA PHE A 240 7.56 -5.59 -17.44
C PHE A 240 8.69 -4.73 -18.02
N ASN A 241 8.32 -3.54 -18.49
CA ASN A 241 9.23 -2.50 -18.97
C ASN A 241 10.17 -2.95 -20.10
N ASP A 242 9.73 -3.90 -20.92
CA ASP A 242 10.41 -4.24 -22.16
C ASP A 242 9.99 -3.25 -23.26
N ILE A 243 10.93 -2.41 -23.67
CA ILE A 243 10.71 -1.37 -24.68
C ILE A 243 11.22 -1.91 -26.00
N LYS A 244 10.29 -2.21 -26.91
CA LYS A 244 10.62 -2.57 -28.28
C LYS A 244 10.67 -1.34 -29.18
N THR A 245 11.58 -1.38 -30.15
CA THR A 245 11.61 -0.40 -31.22
C THR A 245 10.39 -0.57 -32.12
N LEU A 246 9.80 0.54 -32.56
CA LEU A 246 8.74 0.51 -33.56
C LEU A 246 9.34 0.12 -34.91
N ASP A 247 8.70 -0.81 -35.60
CA ASP A 247 9.08 -1.22 -36.94
C ASP A 247 8.57 -0.22 -37.99
N ASP A 248 9.10 -0.32 -39.20
CA ASP A 248 8.77 0.58 -40.32
C ASP A 248 7.27 0.60 -40.69
N ASN A 249 6.51 -0.45 -40.31
CA ASN A 249 5.09 -0.62 -40.64
C ASN A 249 4.15 -0.42 -39.45
N VAL A 250 4.56 0.35 -38.44
CA VAL A 250 3.69 0.67 -37.30
C VAL A 250 2.39 1.35 -37.75
N ALA A 251 1.26 0.91 -37.21
CA ALA A 251 -0.05 1.49 -37.47
C ALA A 251 -0.76 1.85 -36.16
N PHE A 252 -1.51 2.95 -36.18
CA PHE A 252 -2.22 3.46 -35.02
C PHE A 252 -3.74 3.37 -35.22
N GLY A 253 -4.44 2.93 -34.19
CA GLY A 253 -5.88 3.10 -33.99
C GLY A 253 -6.07 4.16 -32.92
N GLU A 254 -6.33 5.39 -33.35
CA GLU A 254 -6.56 6.53 -32.45
C GLU A 254 -7.98 6.48 -31.87
N ASN A 255 -8.13 6.98 -30.65
CA ASN A 255 -9.44 7.11 -30.02
C ASN A 255 -10.07 8.49 -30.29
N ASP A 256 -10.89 8.57 -31.34
CA ASP A 256 -11.64 9.77 -31.73
C ASP A 256 -12.62 10.27 -30.65
N TYR A 257 -12.89 9.51 -29.59
CA TYR A 257 -13.81 9.93 -28.51
C TYR A 257 -13.14 10.74 -27.39
N LEU A 258 -11.81 10.80 -27.36
CA LEU A 258 -11.06 11.50 -26.31
C LEU A 258 -10.64 12.93 -26.69
N TYR A 259 -10.69 13.27 -27.99
CA TYR A 259 -10.18 14.54 -28.53
C TYR A 259 -11.13 15.18 -29.53
#